data_AF-A0A2V9D4D8-F1
#
_entry.id   AF-A0A2V9D4D8-F1
#
_cell.length_a   1.000
_cell.length_b   1.000
_cell.length_c   1.000
_cell.angle_alpha   90.00
_cell.angle_beta   90.00
_cell.angle_gamma   90.00
#
_symmetry.space_group_name_H-M   'P 1'
#
loop_
_entity.id
_entity.type
_entity.pdbx_description
1 polymer ?
#
loop_
_entity_poly.entity_id
_entity_poly.type
_entity_poly.pdbx_seq_one_letter_code
_entity_poly.pdbx_strand_id
1 'polypeptide(L)'
;MFNRIKGLRRFRIAAIICCAALGLSSTAAHAQSFSITPLASNKNSKASFPSMVTDSRGNLNVAWIDSVNGLQFARSASSASGTSFGTPPAITTIKGPNNTLVFPSFQPQLAVYPTQENVIEITWASPDATSTPAAPLYDIWAPIERWRS
;
A
#
# COMPACT_ATOMS: atom_id res chain seq x y z
N MET A 1 23.99 -66.90 -3.46
CA MET A 1 22.71 -66.31 -3.00
C MET A 1 22.91 -65.22 -1.92
N PHE A 2 23.78 -65.41 -0.92
CA PHE A 2 24.03 -64.46 0.18
C PHE A 2 24.53 -63.04 -0.21
N ASN A 3 25.30 -62.88 -1.28
CA ASN A 3 25.81 -61.56 -1.72
C ASN A 3 24.71 -60.65 -2.30
N ARG A 4 23.65 -61.23 -2.89
CA ARG A 4 22.51 -60.45 -3.42
C ARG A 4 21.65 -59.84 -2.31
N ILE A 5 21.50 -60.54 -1.18
CA ILE A 5 20.73 -60.08 -0.02
C ILE A 5 21.45 -58.92 0.71
N LYS A 6 22.79 -59.00 0.82
CA LYS A 6 23.62 -57.91 1.38
C LYS A 6 23.59 -56.66 0.49
N GLY A 7 23.62 -56.83 -0.83
CA GLY A 7 23.48 -55.73 -1.80
C GLY A 7 22.13 -55.01 -1.69
N LEU A 8 21.03 -55.77 -1.60
CA LEU A 8 19.68 -55.22 -1.48
C LEU A 8 19.47 -54.45 -0.17
N ARG A 9 20.05 -54.91 0.94
CA ARG A 9 20.04 -54.20 2.23
C ARG A 9 20.78 -52.87 2.17
N ARG A 10 21.97 -52.83 1.54
CA ARG A 10 22.75 -51.59 1.37
C ARG A 10 22.02 -50.58 0.50
N PHE A 11 21.38 -51.04 -0.58
CA PHE A 11 20.60 -50.19 -1.47
C PHE A 11 19.39 -49.56 -0.77
N ARG A 12 18.68 -50.35 0.06
CA ARG A 12 17.57 -49.84 0.89
C ARG A 12 18.01 -48.78 1.91
N ILE A 13 19.13 -49.01 2.59
CA ILE A 13 19.67 -48.05 3.56
C ILE A 13 20.08 -46.74 2.87
N ALA A 14 20.76 -46.83 1.72
CA ALA A 14 21.14 -45.65 0.94
C ALA A 14 19.92 -44.86 0.46
N ALA A 15 18.87 -45.54 -0.01
CA ALA A 15 17.62 -44.89 -0.42
C ALA A 15 16.92 -44.17 0.75
N ILE A 16 16.87 -44.79 1.93
CA ILE A 16 16.28 -44.18 3.13
C ILE A 16 17.05 -42.92 3.55
N ILE A 17 18.39 -42.97 3.55
CA ILE A 17 19.23 -41.82 3.88
C ILE A 17 19.03 -40.68 2.87
N CYS A 18 18.95 -41.01 1.57
CA CYS A 18 18.74 -40.02 0.52
C CYS A 18 17.38 -39.33 0.67
N CYS A 19 16.31 -40.08 0.95
CA CYS A 19 14.98 -39.51 1.19
C CYS A 19 14.92 -38.62 2.45
N ALA A 20 15.62 -39.01 3.53
CA ALA A 20 15.70 -38.19 4.74
C ALA A 20 16.47 -36.87 4.49
N ALA A 21 17.57 -36.92 3.75
CA ALA A 21 18.32 -35.74 3.35
C ALA A 21 17.50 -34.79 2.48
N LEU A 22 16.72 -35.32 1.53
CA LEU A 22 15.82 -34.52 0.69
C LEU A 22 14.71 -33.86 1.51
N GLY A 23 14.11 -34.57 2.49
CA GLY A 23 13.13 -34.00 3.40
C GLY A 23 13.69 -32.86 4.27
N LEU A 24 14.92 -33.03 4.79
CA LEU A 24 15.62 -32.03 5.60
C LEU A 24 16.13 -30.83 4.77
N SER A 25 16.31 -30.99 3.46
CA SER A 25 16.70 -29.93 2.54
C SER A 25 15.53 -29.07 2.02
N SER A 26 14.29 -29.40 2.40
CA SER A 26 13.14 -28.62 1.99
C SER A 26 13.13 -27.27 2.70
N THR A 27 13.42 -26.21 1.95
CA THR A 27 13.23 -24.83 2.43
C THR A 27 11.74 -24.61 2.65
N ALA A 28 11.35 -24.09 3.81
CA ALA A 28 9.97 -23.69 4.04
C ALA A 28 9.53 -22.70 2.95
N ALA A 29 8.49 -23.04 2.20
CA ALA A 29 7.86 -22.10 1.30
C ALA A 29 7.29 -20.95 2.15
N HIS A 30 7.88 -19.76 2.05
CA HIS A 30 7.34 -18.55 2.67
C HIS A 30 6.06 -18.13 1.94
N ALA A 31 4.93 -18.75 2.30
CA ALA A 31 3.63 -18.23 1.91
C ALA A 31 3.39 -16.92 2.67
N GLN A 32 3.26 -15.82 1.94
CA GLN A 32 2.88 -14.53 2.52
C GLN A 32 1.35 -14.50 2.66
N SER A 33 0.87 -14.31 3.89
CA SER A 33 -0.54 -14.08 4.17
C SER A 33 -0.83 -12.59 4.17
N PHE A 34 -1.93 -12.19 3.52
CA PHE A 34 -2.41 -10.80 3.52
C PHE A 34 -3.61 -10.68 4.44
N SER A 35 -3.57 -9.73 5.38
CA SER A 35 -4.74 -9.31 6.16
C SER A 35 -5.30 -8.03 5.54
N ILE A 36 -6.59 -8.05 5.16
CA ILE A 36 -7.25 -6.88 4.57
C ILE A 36 -7.94 -6.11 5.70
N THR A 37 -7.46 -4.89 5.97
CA THR A 37 -8.10 -3.96 6.90
C THR A 37 -8.65 -2.76 6.12
N PRO A 38 -9.97 -2.48 6.19
CA PRO A 38 -10.51 -1.29 5.53
C PRO A 38 -10.02 -0.02 6.23
N LEU A 39 -9.40 0.88 5.46
CA LEU A 39 -8.95 2.22 5.87
C LEU A 39 -10.09 3.15 6.25
N ALA A 40 -11.21 3.05 5.54
CA ALA A 40 -12.44 3.77 5.84
C ALA A 40 -13.60 2.77 5.74
N SER A 41 -14.36 2.60 6.81
CA SER A 41 -15.62 1.83 6.76
C SER A 41 -16.76 2.77 6.33
N ASN A 42 -16.60 3.42 5.17
CA ASN A 42 -17.61 4.36 4.66
C ASN A 42 -18.56 3.65 3.70
N LYS A 43 -19.67 3.11 4.23
CA LYS A 43 -20.71 2.48 3.39
C LYS A 43 -21.36 3.46 2.39
N ASN A 44 -21.24 4.76 2.61
CA ASN A 44 -21.96 5.81 1.89
C ASN A 44 -21.18 6.47 0.74
N SER A 45 -19.95 6.05 0.47
CA SER A 45 -19.16 6.57 -0.65
C SER A 45 -18.40 5.45 -1.35
N LYS A 46 -17.64 5.81 -2.39
CA LYS A 46 -16.82 4.88 -3.18
C LYS A 46 -15.41 5.46 -3.27
N ALA A 47 -14.41 4.63 -2.97
CA ALA A 47 -13.01 4.98 -3.10
C ALA A 47 -12.45 4.49 -4.45
N SER A 48 -11.66 5.33 -5.12
CA SER A 48 -10.99 5.01 -6.38
C SER A 48 -9.61 5.67 -6.45
N PHE A 49 -8.80 5.18 -7.39
CA PHE A 49 -7.44 5.69 -7.66
C PHE A 49 -6.55 5.79 -6.41
N PRO A 50 -6.38 4.72 -5.62
CA PRO A 50 -5.47 4.75 -4.49
C PRO A 50 -4.02 4.92 -4.97
N SER A 51 -3.24 5.68 -4.20
CA SER A 51 -1.81 5.85 -4.40
C SER A 51 -1.12 5.84 -3.04
N MET A 52 0.04 5.19 -2.96
CA MET A 52 0.72 4.95 -1.70
C MET A 52 2.23 5.05 -1.78
N VAL A 53 2.85 5.45 -0.67
CA VAL A 53 4.30 5.54 -0.52
C VAL A 53 4.71 5.34 0.94
N THR A 54 5.86 4.71 1.17
CA THR A 54 6.47 4.61 2.51
C THR A 54 7.44 5.75 2.75
N ASP A 55 7.42 6.35 3.94
CA ASP A 55 8.45 7.31 4.35
C ASP A 55 9.68 6.62 4.97
N SER A 56 10.69 7.41 5.35
CA SER A 56 11.93 6.93 5.96
C SER A 56 11.76 6.30 7.36
N ARG A 57 10.59 6.46 7.99
CA ARG A 57 10.23 5.88 9.29
C ARG A 57 9.38 4.61 9.14
N GLY A 58 9.11 4.20 7.90
CA GLY A 58 8.27 3.05 7.59
C GLY A 58 6.77 3.31 7.73
N ASN A 59 6.33 4.57 7.80
CA ASN A 59 4.90 4.85 7.73
C ASN A 59 4.39 4.70 6.30
N LEU A 60 3.22 4.09 6.16
CA LEU A 60 2.44 4.13 4.94
C LEU A 60 1.68 5.45 4.84
N ASN A 61 1.77 6.08 3.68
CA ASN A 61 1.02 7.27 3.31
C ASN A 61 0.15 6.91 2.12
N VAL A 62 -1.16 7.14 2.23
CA VAL A 62 -2.12 6.73 1.21
C VAL A 62 -3.02 7.91 0.88
N ALA A 63 -3.16 8.21 -0.40
CA ALA A 63 -4.19 9.11 -0.89
C ALA A 63 -5.14 8.37 -1.84
N TRP A 64 -6.40 8.77 -1.85
CA TRP A 64 -7.43 8.20 -2.74
C TRP A 64 -8.49 9.23 -3.06
N ILE A 65 -9.29 8.96 -4.07
CA ILE A 65 -10.47 9.76 -4.40
C ILE A 65 -11.69 9.11 -3.78
N ASP A 66 -12.40 9.86 -2.95
CA ASP A 66 -13.71 9.49 -2.42
C ASP A 66 -14.82 10.20 -3.20
N SER A 67 -15.84 9.44 -3.61
CA SER A 67 -16.93 9.96 -4.44
C SER A 67 -17.79 11.05 -3.77
N VAL A 68 -17.70 11.19 -2.44
CA VAL A 68 -18.46 12.18 -1.66
C VAL A 68 -17.55 13.23 -1.06
N ASN A 69 -16.38 12.82 -0.56
CA ASN A 69 -15.48 13.68 0.20
C ASN A 69 -14.29 14.19 -0.63
N GLY A 70 -14.13 13.78 -1.89
CA GLY A 70 -13.07 14.25 -2.77
C GLY A 70 -11.73 13.58 -2.46
N LEU A 71 -10.63 14.30 -2.67
CA LEU A 71 -9.30 13.78 -2.37
C LEU A 71 -9.11 13.58 -0.85
N GLN A 72 -8.78 12.36 -0.46
CA GLN A 72 -8.54 11.94 0.92
C GLN A 72 -7.11 11.50 1.12
N PHE A 73 -6.62 11.62 2.35
CA PHE A 73 -5.28 11.21 2.77
C PHE A 73 -5.32 10.52 4.14
N ALA A 74 -4.54 9.47 4.31
CA ALA A 74 -4.29 8.81 5.59
C ALA A 74 -2.81 8.43 5.72
N ARG A 75 -2.32 8.49 6.96
CA ARG A 75 -0.97 8.06 7.34
C ARG A 75 -1.05 7.00 8.42
N SER A 76 -0.24 5.95 8.31
CA SER A 76 -0.19 4.91 9.32
C SER A 76 0.40 5.43 10.63
N ALA A 77 0.06 4.79 11.75
CA ALA A 77 0.68 5.12 13.02
C ALA A 77 2.18 4.74 12.99
N SER A 78 3.05 5.63 13.47
CA SER A 78 4.50 5.40 13.48
C SER A 78 4.95 4.25 14.37
N SER A 79 4.20 3.93 15.42
CA SER A 79 4.43 2.76 16.25
C SER A 79 4.01 1.44 15.58
N ALA A 80 3.28 1.49 14.46
CA ALA A 80 2.78 0.30 13.79
C ALA A 80 3.67 -0.18 12.64
N SER A 81 4.79 0.50 12.32
CA SER A 81 5.69 0.14 11.22
C SER A 81 4.94 -0.12 9.89
N GLY A 82 3.93 0.70 9.59
CA GLY A 82 3.11 0.55 8.39
C GLY A 82 2.11 -0.61 8.42
N THR A 83 1.96 -1.32 9.54
CA THR A 83 1.03 -2.48 9.64
C THR A 83 -0.40 -2.08 10.02
N SER A 84 -0.62 -0.86 10.51
CA SER A 84 -1.95 -0.36 10.90
C SER A 84 -2.08 1.15 10.77
N PHE A 85 -3.25 1.61 10.32
CA PHE A 85 -3.61 3.03 10.28
C PHE A 85 -4.25 3.56 11.56
N GLY A 86 -4.31 2.72 12.61
CA GLY A 86 -5.02 3.02 13.85
C GLY A 86 -6.51 2.64 13.77
N THR A 87 -7.18 2.71 14.92
CA THR A 87 -8.61 2.39 15.05
C THR A 87 -9.31 3.50 15.85
N PRO A 88 -10.08 4.39 15.21
CA PRO A 88 -10.27 4.53 13.75
C PRO A 88 -9.04 5.15 13.05
N PRO A 89 -8.87 4.91 11.74
CA PRO A 89 -7.85 5.61 10.95
C PRO A 89 -8.03 7.12 10.95
N ALA A 90 -6.92 7.86 11.10
CA ALA A 90 -6.92 9.31 10.96
C ALA A 90 -6.95 9.68 9.46
N ILE A 91 -8.10 10.17 8.99
CA ILE A 91 -8.32 10.54 7.59
C ILE A 91 -8.43 12.06 7.49
N THR A 92 -7.71 12.62 6.54
CA THR A 92 -7.70 14.05 6.23
C THR A 92 -8.27 14.27 4.85
N THR A 93 -9.27 15.15 4.74
CA THR A 93 -9.78 15.61 3.45
C THR A 93 -8.90 16.74 2.93
N ILE A 94 -8.33 16.55 1.74
CA ILE A 94 -7.54 17.58 1.06
C ILE A 94 -8.52 18.52 0.33
N LYS A 95 -8.30 19.81 0.53
CA LYS A 95 -9.17 20.88 0.03
C LYS A 95 -8.38 21.85 -0.84
N GLY A 96 -9.10 22.50 -1.77
CA GLY A 96 -8.53 23.52 -2.64
C GLY A 96 -8.32 24.87 -1.95
N PRO A 97 -7.87 25.90 -2.70
CA PRO A 97 -7.52 27.22 -2.18
C PRO A 97 -8.58 27.93 -1.34
N ASN A 98 -9.87 27.61 -1.54
CA ASN A 98 -11.00 28.21 -0.81
C ASN A 98 -11.63 27.27 0.22
N ASN A 99 -10.88 26.28 0.72
CA ASN A 99 -11.37 25.27 1.67
C ASN A 99 -12.57 24.46 1.11
N THR A 100 -12.67 24.37 -0.21
CA THR A 100 -13.68 23.59 -0.94
C THR A 100 -13.14 22.20 -1.28
N LEU A 101 -14.04 21.22 -1.40
CA LEU A 101 -13.67 19.89 -1.89
C LEU A 101 -13.15 20.02 -3.32
N VAL A 102 -12.06 19.30 -3.61
CA VAL A 102 -11.49 19.24 -4.96
C VAL A 102 -12.27 18.23 -5.80
N PHE A 103 -13.05 18.71 -6.77
CA PHE A 103 -13.89 17.87 -7.62
C PHE A 103 -14.01 18.39 -9.06
N PRO A 104 -14.11 17.47 -10.03
CA PRO A 104 -13.64 16.08 -9.94
C PRO A 104 -12.12 16.03 -9.72
N SER A 105 -11.64 15.01 -9.02
CA SER A 105 -10.21 14.77 -8.77
C SER A 105 -9.83 13.40 -9.29
N PHE A 106 -8.65 13.28 -9.90
CA PHE A 106 -8.20 12.02 -10.49
C PHE A 106 -6.73 11.72 -10.17
N GLN A 107 -6.45 10.42 -10.03
CA GLN A 107 -5.10 9.84 -10.06
C GLN A 107 -4.08 10.55 -9.16
N PRO A 108 -4.31 10.59 -7.83
CA PRO A 108 -3.30 11.15 -6.93
C PRO A 108 -1.96 10.43 -7.10
N GLN A 109 -0.88 11.18 -7.08
CA GLN A 109 0.50 10.69 -7.02
C GLN A 109 1.12 11.22 -5.74
N LEU A 110 1.88 10.38 -5.02
CA LEU A 110 2.55 10.77 -3.80
C LEU A 110 4.06 10.71 -3.97
N ALA A 111 4.75 11.70 -3.41
CA ALA A 111 6.19 11.69 -3.23
C ALA A 111 6.53 11.98 -1.77
N VAL A 112 7.53 11.29 -1.24
CA VAL A 112 8.08 11.54 0.10
C VAL A 112 9.41 12.27 -0.05
N TYR A 113 9.62 13.29 0.79
CA TYR A 113 10.94 13.89 0.88
C TYR A 113 11.85 13.00 1.74
N PRO A 114 12.95 12.47 1.20
CA PRO A 114 13.79 11.51 1.93
C PRO A 114 14.50 12.11 3.14
N THR A 115 14.67 13.44 3.18
CA THR A 115 15.41 14.15 4.24
C THR A 115 14.51 14.91 5.22
N GLN A 116 13.20 15.02 4.95
CA GLN A 116 12.25 15.71 5.83
C GLN A 116 11.20 14.73 6.30
N GLU A 117 11.29 14.36 7.57
CA GLU A 117 10.58 13.20 8.15
C GLU A 117 9.05 13.22 7.98
N ASN A 118 8.45 14.37 7.72
CA ASN A 118 6.99 14.52 7.68
C ASN A 118 6.43 15.13 6.40
N VAL A 119 7.25 15.46 5.39
CA VAL A 119 6.74 16.14 4.19
C VAL A 119 6.40 15.14 3.10
N ILE A 120 5.13 15.14 2.72
CA ILE A 120 4.58 14.38 1.62
C ILE A 120 3.99 15.36 0.63
N GLU A 121 4.40 15.24 -0.62
CA GLU A 121 3.77 15.92 -1.74
C GLU A 121 2.75 15.01 -2.38
N ILE A 122 1.59 15.58 -2.69
CA ILE A 122 0.48 14.88 -3.31
C ILE A 122 0.08 15.70 -4.53
N THR A 123 0.13 15.13 -5.72
CA THR A 123 -0.35 15.81 -6.93
C THR A 123 -1.54 15.08 -7.50
N TRP A 124 -2.52 15.80 -8.03
CA TRP A 124 -3.72 15.21 -8.64
C TRP A 124 -4.17 16.04 -9.84
N ALA A 125 -4.94 15.42 -10.74
CA ALA A 125 -5.61 16.15 -11.82
C ALA A 125 -7.00 16.63 -11.36
N SER A 126 -7.35 17.87 -11.64
CA SER A 126 -8.65 18.49 -11.32
C SER A 126 -8.98 19.56 -12.38
N PRO A 127 -10.26 19.93 -12.60
CA PRO A 127 -10.56 20.97 -13.57
C PRO A 127 -9.82 22.26 -13.24
N ASP A 128 -9.33 22.91 -14.29
CA ASP A 128 -8.81 24.26 -14.21
C ASP A 128 -9.94 25.19 -13.73
N ALA A 129 -9.60 26.16 -12.88
CA ALA A 129 -10.53 27.19 -12.43
C ALA A 129 -11.11 28.02 -13.60
N THR A 130 -10.46 28.03 -14.75
CA THR A 130 -10.91 28.68 -15.99
C THR A 130 -11.76 27.77 -16.88
N SER A 131 -11.93 26.49 -16.53
CA SER A 131 -12.70 25.53 -17.34
C SER A 131 -14.20 25.80 -17.29
N THR A 132 -14.91 25.40 -18.36
CA THR A 132 -16.38 25.44 -18.42
C THR A 132 -16.95 24.03 -18.47
N PRO A 133 -18.21 23.81 -18.05
CA PRO A 133 -18.84 22.49 -18.13
C PRO A 133 -18.87 21.87 -19.53
N ALA A 134 -18.88 22.70 -20.60
CA ALA A 134 -18.93 22.25 -21.99
C ALA A 134 -17.54 21.92 -22.58
N ALA A 135 -16.47 22.42 -21.97
CA ALA A 135 -15.08 22.18 -22.38
C ALA A 135 -14.20 22.05 -21.13
N PRO A 136 -14.28 20.91 -20.42
CA PRO A 136 -13.49 20.70 -19.20
C PRO A 136 -12.01 20.60 -19.57
N LEU A 137 -11.24 21.59 -19.12
CA LEU A 137 -9.79 21.54 -19.10
C LEU A 137 -9.34 21.05 -17.73
N TYR A 138 -8.38 20.14 -17.73
CA TYR A 138 -7.78 19.59 -16.52
C TYR A 138 -6.35 20.11 -16.38
N ASP A 139 -5.96 20.43 -15.16
CA ASP A 139 -4.59 20.79 -14.81
C ASP A 139 -4.10 19.95 -13.62
N ILE A 140 -2.79 19.98 -13.39
CA ILE A 140 -2.13 19.30 -12.28
C ILE A 140 -2.04 20.24 -11.08
N TRP A 141 -2.57 19.78 -9.95
CA TRP A 141 -2.61 20.51 -8.70
C TRP A 141 -1.73 19.83 -7.66
N ALA A 142 -1.20 20.64 -6.73
CA ALA A 142 -0.52 20.21 -5.52
C ALA A 142 -1.13 20.97 -4.32
N PRO A 143 -1.05 20.46 -3.07
CA PRO A 143 -1.59 21.16 -1.94
C PRO A 143 -0.81 22.46 -1.71
N ILE A 144 -1.54 23.54 -1.40
CA ILE A 144 -0.95 24.85 -1.05
C ILE A 144 -0.14 24.76 0.26
N GLU A 145 -0.56 23.88 1.18
CA GLU A 145 0.11 23.68 2.45
C GLU A 145 0.87 22.35 2.44
N ARG A 146 2.19 22.42 2.68
CA ARG A 146 2.99 21.24 2.98
C ARG A 146 2.49 20.64 4.28
N TRP A 147 1.91 19.44 4.23
CA TRP A 147 1.49 18.73 5.43
C TRP A 147 2.70 18.49 6.34
N ARG A 148 2.71 19.18 7.48
CA ARG A 148 3.62 18.93 8.60
C ARG A 148 2.76 18.47 9.76
N SER A 149 2.80 17.17 10.06
CA SER A 149 2.30 16.66 11.34
C SER A 149 3.31 16.92 12.44
#